data_AF-A0A534XN02-F1
#
_entry.id   AF-A0A534XN02-F1
#
_cell.length_a   1.000
_cell.length_b   1.000
_cell.length_c   1.000
_cell.angle_alpha   90.00
_cell.angle_beta   90.00
_cell.angle_gamma   90.00
#
_symmetry.space_group_name_H-M   'P 1'
#
loop_
_entity.id
_entity.type
_entity.pdbx_description
1 polymer ?
#
loop_
_entity_poly.entity_id
_entity_poly.type
_entity_poly.pdbx_seq_one_letter_code
_entity_poly.pdbx_strand_id
1 'polypeptide(L)'
;MSIKVRMAVAAAEAAPRAPRTKFARKVGMDVSPSRIELGCGDHKREGFFGIDIAPGSAVDLVLDVEKEPLPFADDSVEYIYSSHTFEHLERPGSPIPTLREIVRVARHGATVEIWTPYGKSNDALLLGHRNFYTETHWQHICFLYDEFYLGKGPGRFVWEKSQYVLTHGCMEELARVGITIDFALKYMY
;
A
#
# COMPACT_ATOMS: atom_id res chain seq x y z
N MET A 1 -3.27 -17.13 -4.26
CA MET A 1 -4.13 -16.07 -4.86
C MET A 1 -3.77 -14.75 -4.21
N SER A 2 -3.81 -13.66 -4.95
CA SER A 2 -3.45 -12.34 -4.41
C SER A 2 -4.51 -11.29 -4.73
N ILE A 3 -4.50 -10.20 -3.97
CA ILE A 3 -5.30 -9.01 -4.25
C ILE A 3 -4.38 -7.81 -4.46
N LYS A 4 -4.66 -7.07 -5.54
CA LYS A 4 -4.11 -5.75 -5.78
C LYS A 4 -5.22 -4.72 -5.66
N VAL A 5 -5.04 -3.75 -4.76
CA VAL A 5 -5.97 -2.64 -4.57
C VAL A 5 -5.36 -1.37 -5.12
N ARG A 6 -6.16 -0.61 -5.87
CA ARG A 6 -5.80 0.71 -6.37
C ARG A 6 -6.71 1.76 -5.75
N MET A 7 -6.09 2.80 -5.22
CA MET A 7 -6.74 3.94 -4.57
C MET A 7 -6.18 5.23 -5.16
N ALA A 8 -6.98 6.28 -5.17
CA ALA A 8 -6.52 7.65 -5.28
C ALA A 8 -6.42 8.29 -3.89
N VAL A 9 -5.68 9.39 -3.76
CA VAL A 9 -5.67 10.21 -2.54
C VAL A 9 -6.47 11.49 -2.75
N ALA A 10 -7.47 11.72 -1.90
CA ALA A 10 -8.19 12.98 -1.84
C ALA A 10 -7.68 13.80 -0.65
N ALA A 11 -6.98 14.89 -0.93
CA ALA A 11 -6.57 15.85 0.11
C ALA A 11 -7.80 16.47 0.81
N ALA A 12 -7.68 16.73 2.12
CA ALA A 12 -8.69 17.46 2.87
C ALA A 12 -8.81 18.92 2.40
N GLU A 13 -10.02 19.48 2.39
CA GLU A 13 -10.27 20.90 2.08
C GLU A 13 -9.76 21.83 3.22
N ALA A 14 -8.44 22.06 3.31
CA ALA A 14 -7.87 23.20 4.06
C ALA A 14 -6.35 23.41 3.80
N ALA A 15 -5.99 24.69 3.66
CA ALA A 15 -4.71 25.43 3.64
C ALA A 15 -3.38 24.72 3.26
N PRO A 16 -2.51 25.38 2.46
CA PRO A 16 -1.21 24.84 2.05
C PRO A 16 -0.34 24.50 3.27
N ARG A 17 0.20 23.28 3.27
CA ARG A 17 0.98 22.75 4.38
C ARG A 17 2.42 23.21 4.31
N ALA A 18 2.97 23.60 5.46
CA ALA A 18 4.37 23.94 5.55
C ALA A 18 5.22 22.65 5.41
N PRO A 19 6.19 22.60 4.48
CA PRO A 19 6.99 21.40 4.29
C PRO A 19 7.78 21.08 5.57
N ARG A 20 7.73 19.82 6.02
CA ARG A 20 8.65 19.31 7.04
C ARG A 20 10.03 19.11 6.41
N THR A 21 10.80 20.19 6.30
CA THR A 21 12.14 20.23 5.68
C THR A 21 13.25 19.55 6.49
N LYS A 22 12.96 18.92 7.64
CA LYS A 22 14.00 18.57 8.63
C LYS A 22 14.78 17.27 8.41
N PHE A 23 14.57 16.51 7.33
CA PHE A 23 15.31 15.25 7.09
C PHE A 23 16.08 15.14 5.76
N ALA A 24 15.90 16.08 4.83
CA ALA A 24 16.66 16.11 3.56
C ALA A 24 18.20 16.07 3.77
N ARG A 25 18.68 16.48 4.95
CA ARG A 25 20.11 16.46 5.31
C ARG A 25 20.70 15.09 5.65
N LYS A 26 19.90 14.05 5.95
CA LYS A 26 20.44 12.78 6.48
C LYS A 26 20.86 11.78 5.38
N VAL A 27 20.34 11.94 4.16
CA VAL A 27 20.57 11.01 3.03
C VAL A 27 21.54 11.58 1.99
N GLY A 28 21.96 12.85 2.10
CA GLY A 28 22.85 13.48 1.12
C GLY A 28 22.26 13.55 -0.31
N MET A 29 20.94 13.46 -0.43
CA MET A 29 20.22 13.39 -1.70
C MET A 29 19.15 14.48 -1.77
N ASP A 30 19.34 15.43 -2.69
CA ASP A 30 18.33 16.42 -3.13
C ASP A 30 17.26 15.78 -4.04
N VAL A 31 16.91 14.51 -3.80
CA VAL A 31 16.00 13.76 -4.65
C VAL A 31 14.59 13.93 -4.11
N SER A 32 13.71 14.54 -4.91
CA SER A 32 12.27 14.63 -4.65
C SER A 32 11.54 13.66 -5.60
N PRO A 33 11.50 12.35 -5.29
CA PRO A 33 10.92 11.38 -6.20
C PRO A 33 9.41 11.60 -6.32
N SER A 34 8.90 11.60 -7.55
CA SER A 34 7.46 11.66 -7.80
C SER A 34 6.81 10.28 -7.63
N ARG A 35 7.56 9.19 -7.80
CA ARG A 35 7.06 7.80 -7.69
C ARG A 35 7.92 7.02 -6.72
N ILE A 36 7.29 6.34 -5.76
CA ILE A 36 7.99 5.57 -4.72
C ILE A 36 7.45 4.16 -4.61
N GLU A 37 8.33 3.21 -4.31
CA GLU A 37 7.99 1.82 -4.06
C GLU A 37 8.42 1.42 -2.65
N LEU A 38 7.45 0.99 -1.83
CA LEU A 38 7.68 0.56 -0.45
C LEU A 38 7.85 -0.96 -0.41
N GLY A 39 8.96 -1.41 0.18
CA GLY A 39 9.37 -2.82 0.24
C GLY A 39 9.84 -3.33 -1.13
N CYS A 40 10.67 -2.55 -1.81
CA CYS A 40 11.09 -2.84 -3.18
C CYS A 40 12.02 -4.07 -3.32
N GLY A 41 12.65 -4.52 -2.23
CA GLY A 41 13.66 -5.57 -2.25
C GLY A 41 14.75 -5.32 -3.30
N ASP A 42 15.17 -6.40 -3.99
CA ASP A 42 16.15 -6.32 -5.07
C ASP A 42 15.52 -6.06 -6.46
N HIS A 43 14.20 -5.85 -6.52
CA HIS A 43 13.44 -5.77 -7.78
C HIS A 43 12.54 -4.53 -7.83
N LYS A 44 13.13 -3.36 -7.60
CA LYS A 44 12.45 -2.06 -7.80
C LYS A 44 11.95 -1.89 -9.23
N ARG A 45 10.73 -1.36 -9.37
CA ARG A 45 10.13 -1.02 -10.67
C ARG A 45 10.85 0.12 -11.36
N GLU A 46 10.89 0.05 -12.68
CA GLU A 46 11.48 1.10 -13.51
C GLU A 46 10.78 2.45 -13.27
N GLY A 47 11.57 3.50 -13.03
CA GLY A 47 11.08 4.85 -12.77
C GLY A 47 10.53 5.09 -11.36
N PHE A 48 10.67 4.13 -10.44
CA PHE A 48 10.33 4.31 -9.02
C PHE A 48 11.59 4.56 -8.18
N PHE A 49 11.41 5.27 -7.06
CA PHE A 49 12.39 5.37 -5.98
C PHE A 49 12.07 4.32 -4.91
N GLY A 50 13.02 3.42 -4.65
CA GLY A 50 12.83 2.21 -3.89
C GLY A 50 13.20 2.39 -2.43
N ILE A 51 12.28 2.00 -1.56
CA ILE A 51 12.45 2.03 -0.11
C ILE A 51 12.34 0.61 0.40
N ASP A 52 13.28 0.20 1.24
CA ASP A 52 13.23 -1.10 1.90
C ASP A 52 13.87 -1.01 3.29
N ILE A 53 13.50 -1.92 4.20
CA ILE A 53 14.13 -2.02 5.51
C ILE A 53 15.53 -2.63 5.42
N ALA A 54 15.76 -3.48 4.42
CA ALA A 54 17.04 -4.10 4.16
C ALA A 54 17.80 -3.37 3.03
N PRO A 55 19.13 -3.28 3.09
CA PRO A 55 19.92 -2.84 1.94
C PRO A 55 19.82 -3.87 0.80
N GLY A 56 19.80 -3.39 -0.44
CA GLY A 56 19.75 -4.21 -1.64
C GLY A 56 20.22 -3.45 -2.87
N SER A 57 20.48 -4.13 -3.98
CA SER A 57 21.07 -3.48 -5.17
C SER A 57 20.13 -2.49 -5.85
N ALA A 58 18.82 -2.65 -5.62
CA ALA A 58 17.79 -1.78 -6.18
C ALA A 58 17.28 -0.71 -5.19
N VAL A 59 17.68 -0.79 -3.92
CA VAL A 59 17.18 0.06 -2.82
C VAL A 59 17.86 1.42 -2.84
N ASP A 60 17.10 2.49 -3.05
CA ASP A 60 17.63 3.86 -3.02
C ASP A 60 17.70 4.41 -1.59
N LEU A 61 16.79 3.97 -0.73
CA LEU A 61 16.71 4.38 0.67
C LEU A 61 16.41 3.19 1.58
N VAL A 62 17.34 2.93 2.50
CA VAL A 62 17.12 1.99 3.60
C VAL A 62 16.35 2.71 4.70
N LEU A 63 15.10 2.30 4.94
CA LEU A 63 14.21 2.91 5.92
C LEU A 63 13.15 1.91 6.41
N ASP A 64 12.93 1.86 7.72
CA ASP A 64 11.85 1.09 8.33
C ASP A 64 10.55 1.91 8.31
N VAL A 65 9.65 1.61 7.38
CA VAL A 65 8.38 2.34 7.17
C VAL A 65 7.39 2.21 8.32
N GLU A 66 7.61 1.29 9.25
CA GLU A 66 6.80 1.18 10.48
C GLU A 66 7.34 2.09 11.59
N LYS A 67 8.64 2.39 11.58
CA LYS A 67 9.32 3.16 12.65
C LYS A 67 9.59 4.61 12.28
N GLU A 68 9.87 4.87 11.03
CA GLU A 68 10.36 6.15 10.54
C GLU A 68 9.36 6.78 9.56
N PRO A 69 9.15 8.11 9.62
CA PRO A 69 8.33 8.81 8.64
C PRO A 69 9.02 8.83 7.28
N LEU A 70 8.23 8.84 6.21
CA LEU A 70 8.78 8.97 4.85
C LEU A 70 9.47 10.34 4.70
N PRO A 71 10.75 10.41 4.27
CA PRO A 71 11.51 11.66 4.26
C PRO A 71 11.17 12.56 3.06
N PHE A 72 9.93 12.50 2.58
CA PHE A 72 9.42 13.31 1.47
C PHE A 72 8.53 14.43 1.98
N ALA A 73 8.46 15.50 1.20
CA ALA A 73 7.56 16.61 1.46
C ALA A 73 6.10 16.13 1.42
N ASP A 74 5.25 16.82 2.18
CA ASP A 74 3.80 16.61 2.11
C ASP A 74 3.33 16.89 0.67
N ASP A 75 2.30 16.16 0.23
CA ASP A 75 1.63 16.39 -1.06
C ASP A 75 2.59 16.41 -2.28
N SER A 76 3.67 15.62 -2.27
CA SER A 76 4.74 15.65 -3.28
C SER A 76 4.81 14.41 -4.20
N VAL A 77 4.29 13.27 -3.75
CA VAL A 77 4.38 11.98 -4.44
C VAL A 77 3.13 11.75 -5.28
N GLU A 78 3.29 11.42 -6.55
CA GLU A 78 2.20 11.14 -7.49
C GLU A 78 1.81 9.66 -7.56
N TYR A 79 2.73 8.76 -7.22
CA TYR A 79 2.51 7.32 -7.28
C TYR A 79 3.23 6.60 -6.15
N ILE A 80 2.48 5.92 -5.30
CA ILE A 80 2.99 4.97 -4.32
C ILE A 80 2.62 3.56 -4.76
N TYR A 81 3.60 2.67 -4.81
CA TYR A 81 3.39 1.25 -5.06
C TYR A 81 3.97 0.42 -3.91
N SER A 82 3.35 -0.71 -3.59
CA SER A 82 3.93 -1.72 -2.71
C SER A 82 3.44 -3.09 -3.13
N SER A 83 4.34 -4.06 -3.11
CA SER A 83 4.06 -5.44 -3.48
C SER A 83 4.69 -6.36 -2.46
N HIS A 84 3.87 -7.20 -1.84
CA HIS A 84 4.31 -8.21 -0.88
C HIS A 84 5.10 -7.63 0.32
N THR A 85 4.64 -6.49 0.84
CA THR A 85 5.26 -5.81 1.98
C THR A 85 4.28 -5.63 3.13
N PHE A 86 3.05 -5.24 2.83
CA PHE A 86 2.06 -4.87 3.85
C PHE A 86 1.67 -6.06 4.75
N GLU A 87 1.68 -7.28 4.22
CA GLU A 87 1.44 -8.49 5.00
C GLU A 87 2.49 -8.72 6.09
N HIS A 88 3.69 -8.15 5.97
CA HIS A 88 4.80 -8.33 6.90
C HIS A 88 4.86 -7.27 8.00
N LEU A 89 4.11 -6.16 7.88
CA LEU A 89 4.13 -5.08 8.88
C LEU A 89 3.53 -5.57 10.20
N GLU A 90 4.22 -5.38 11.33
CA GLU A 90 3.82 -6.00 12.61
C GLU A 90 3.88 -5.10 13.83
N ARG A 91 4.25 -3.83 13.66
CA ARG A 91 4.27 -2.88 14.77
C ARG A 91 2.86 -2.72 15.38
N PRO A 92 2.73 -2.51 16.69
CA PRO A 92 1.43 -2.22 17.30
C PRO A 92 0.70 -1.07 16.58
N GLY A 93 -0.51 -1.35 16.10
CA GLY A 93 -1.33 -0.41 15.33
C GLY A 93 -1.08 -0.42 13.82
N SER A 94 -0.19 -1.26 13.30
CA SER A 94 0.03 -1.42 11.87
C SER A 94 -1.20 -1.97 11.14
N PRO A 95 -1.38 -1.64 9.85
CA PRO A 95 -0.52 -0.79 9.02
C PRO A 95 -0.83 0.72 9.12
N ILE A 96 -1.65 1.14 10.10
CA ILE A 96 -2.27 2.46 10.10
C ILE A 96 -1.26 3.63 10.11
N PRO A 97 -0.17 3.62 10.89
CA PRO A 97 0.84 4.68 10.83
C PRO A 97 1.47 4.83 9.43
N THR A 98 1.81 3.72 8.78
CA THR A 98 2.38 3.72 7.42
C THR A 98 1.37 4.23 6.40
N LEU A 99 0.09 3.83 6.51
CA LEU A 99 -0.97 4.36 5.66
C LEU A 99 -1.15 5.88 5.82
N ARG A 100 -1.07 6.40 7.05
CA ARG A 100 -1.11 7.86 7.31
C ARG A 100 0.06 8.60 6.67
N GLU A 101 1.26 8.01 6.71
CA GLU A 101 2.43 8.58 6.04
C GLU A 101 2.29 8.57 4.51
N ILE A 102 1.69 7.51 3.93
CA ILE A 102 1.35 7.48 2.50
C ILE A 102 0.39 8.63 2.16
N VAL A 103 -0.69 8.81 2.91
CA VAL A 103 -1.64 9.93 2.69
C VAL A 103 -0.94 11.28 2.83
N ARG A 104 0.00 11.42 3.78
CA ARG A 104 0.74 12.67 3.99
C ARG A 104 1.59 13.06 2.79
N VAL A 105 2.38 12.13 2.25
CA VAL A 105 3.30 12.42 1.14
C VAL A 105 2.61 12.44 -0.22
N ALA A 106 1.48 11.76 -0.36
CA ALA A 106 0.74 11.66 -1.60
C ALA A 106 0.03 12.97 -1.94
N ARG A 107 0.26 13.49 -3.15
CA ARG A 107 -0.49 14.66 -3.65
C ARG A 107 -1.97 14.33 -3.86
N HIS A 108 -2.82 15.35 -3.94
CA HIS A 108 -4.20 15.18 -4.38
C HIS A 108 -4.25 14.50 -5.77
N GLY A 109 -5.03 13.43 -5.90
CA GLY A 109 -5.12 12.61 -7.10
C GLY A 109 -3.94 11.64 -7.30
N ALA A 110 -3.01 11.52 -6.34
CA ALA A 110 -1.96 10.51 -6.40
C ALA A 110 -2.54 9.10 -6.42
N THR A 111 -1.89 8.20 -7.16
CA THR A 111 -2.24 6.78 -7.21
C THR A 111 -1.51 6.02 -6.11
N VAL A 112 -2.23 5.16 -5.40
CA VAL A 112 -1.68 4.21 -4.43
C VAL A 112 -2.10 2.80 -4.83
N GLU A 113 -1.14 1.93 -5.04
CA GLU A 113 -1.36 0.53 -5.35
C GLU A 113 -0.69 -0.36 -4.30
N ILE A 114 -1.48 -1.23 -3.67
CA ILE A 114 -0.98 -2.19 -2.67
C ILE A 114 -1.36 -3.59 -3.13
N TRP A 115 -0.36 -4.45 -3.29
CA TRP A 115 -0.50 -5.84 -3.67
C TRP A 115 -0.06 -6.75 -2.52
N THR A 116 -0.96 -7.62 -2.08
CA THR A 116 -0.72 -8.60 -1.01
C THR A 116 -1.36 -9.96 -1.39
N PRO A 117 -0.94 -11.07 -0.76
CA PRO A 117 -1.68 -12.32 -0.79
C PRO A 117 -3.12 -12.08 -0.33
N TYR A 118 -4.09 -12.77 -0.96
CA TYR A 118 -5.48 -12.60 -0.55
C TYR A 118 -5.66 -13.21 0.83
N GLY A 119 -6.17 -12.44 1.80
CA GLY A 119 -6.16 -12.77 3.22
C GLY A 119 -6.80 -14.11 3.57
N LYS A 120 -7.67 -14.64 2.71
CA LYS A 120 -8.33 -15.92 2.91
C LYS A 120 -7.75 -17.08 2.08
N SER A 121 -6.59 -16.87 1.47
CA SER A 121 -5.87 -17.89 0.70
C SER A 121 -4.74 -18.53 1.51
N ASN A 122 -4.33 -19.74 1.13
CA ASN A 122 -3.18 -20.42 1.77
C ASN A 122 -1.90 -19.58 1.71
N ASP A 123 -1.68 -18.84 0.61
CA ASP A 123 -0.51 -17.96 0.45
C ASP A 123 -0.48 -16.87 1.51
N ALA A 124 -1.63 -16.40 1.98
CA ALA A 124 -1.68 -15.42 3.05
C ALA A 124 -1.25 -16.02 4.39
N LEU A 125 -1.42 -17.33 4.61
CA LEU A 125 -1.09 -18.02 5.87
C LEU A 125 0.39 -18.44 5.98
N LEU A 126 1.24 -18.07 5.03
CA LEU A 126 2.65 -18.41 5.07
C LEU A 126 3.37 -17.74 6.26
N LEU A 127 4.43 -18.41 6.74
CA LEU A 127 5.21 -17.92 7.87
C LEU A 127 5.82 -16.55 7.56
N GLY A 128 5.71 -15.62 8.52
CA GLY A 128 6.15 -14.25 8.36
C GLY A 128 5.06 -13.28 7.88
N HIS A 129 3.88 -13.78 7.48
CA HIS A 129 2.71 -12.93 7.25
C HIS A 129 1.99 -12.68 8.59
N ARG A 130 1.69 -11.41 8.84
CA ARG A 130 1.14 -10.87 10.08
C ARG A 130 -0.20 -10.20 9.86
N ASN A 131 -0.43 -9.68 8.65
CA ASN A 131 -1.70 -9.12 8.21
C ASN A 131 -2.27 -9.89 7.02
N PHE A 132 -3.59 -10.03 6.98
CA PHE A 132 -4.31 -10.83 5.98
C PHE A 132 -5.37 -9.98 5.29
N TYR A 133 -4.99 -9.25 4.23
CA TYR A 133 -5.85 -8.25 3.62
C TYR A 133 -6.93 -8.83 2.72
N THR A 134 -8.11 -8.23 2.82
CA THR A 134 -9.28 -8.49 1.98
C THR A 134 -9.90 -7.15 1.60
N GLU A 135 -10.86 -7.17 0.69
CA GLU A 135 -11.66 -6.00 0.29
C GLU A 135 -12.28 -5.30 1.48
N THR A 136 -12.70 -6.06 2.50
CA THR A 136 -13.33 -5.52 3.72
C THR A 136 -12.41 -4.55 4.46
N HIS A 137 -11.11 -4.85 4.53
CA HIS A 137 -10.14 -3.93 5.15
C HIS A 137 -10.08 -2.61 4.39
N TRP A 138 -10.06 -2.67 3.06
CA TRP A 138 -10.00 -1.49 2.21
C TRP A 138 -11.34 -0.73 2.15
N GLN A 139 -12.48 -1.43 2.25
CA GLN A 139 -13.82 -0.84 2.47
C GLN A 139 -13.83 0.03 3.72
N HIS A 140 -13.28 -0.50 4.81
CA HIS A 140 -13.21 0.18 6.09
C HIS A 140 -12.31 1.41 6.03
N ILE A 141 -11.11 1.26 5.44
CA ILE A 141 -10.10 2.31 5.38
C ILE A 141 -10.48 3.44 4.40
N CYS A 142 -11.14 3.13 3.29
CA CYS A 142 -11.39 4.11 2.22
C CYS A 142 -12.80 4.73 2.25
N PHE A 143 -13.76 4.11 2.92
CA PHE A 143 -15.17 4.55 2.81
C PHE A 143 -15.96 4.46 4.12
N LEU A 144 -15.99 3.31 4.79
CA LEU A 144 -16.92 3.11 5.91
C LEU A 144 -16.46 3.77 7.21
N TYR A 145 -15.15 3.81 7.46
CA TYR A 145 -14.57 4.22 8.74
C TYR A 145 -13.22 4.95 8.53
N ASP A 146 -13.07 5.69 7.43
CA ASP A 146 -11.80 6.34 7.06
C ASP A 146 -11.25 7.25 8.17
N GLU A 147 -12.09 8.09 8.81
CA GLU A 147 -11.67 8.93 9.93
C GLU A 147 -11.22 8.14 11.17
N PHE A 148 -11.76 6.94 11.41
CA PHE A 148 -11.32 6.10 12.53
C PHE A 148 -9.89 5.59 12.29
N TYR A 149 -9.61 5.12 11.07
CA TYR A 149 -8.30 4.59 10.72
C TYR A 149 -7.30 5.71 10.45
N LEU A 150 -7.59 6.62 9.53
CA LEU A 150 -6.65 7.64 9.07
C LEU A 150 -6.67 8.91 9.94
N GLY A 151 -7.72 9.12 10.74
CA GLY A 151 -7.92 10.36 11.48
C GLY A 151 -8.45 11.48 10.59
N LYS A 152 -8.66 12.67 11.17
CA LYS A 152 -8.97 13.92 10.43
C LYS A 152 -7.74 14.51 9.74
N GLY A 153 -6.88 13.62 9.26
CA GLY A 153 -5.54 13.92 8.79
C GLY A 153 -5.51 14.61 7.42
N PRO A 154 -4.37 14.52 6.72
CA PRO A 154 -4.13 15.31 5.52
C PRO A 154 -5.01 14.97 4.31
N GLY A 155 -5.69 13.84 4.34
CA GLY A 155 -6.56 13.38 3.27
C GLY A 155 -7.14 12.02 3.60
N ARG A 156 -7.77 11.41 2.60
CA ARG A 156 -8.31 10.05 2.67
C ARG A 156 -7.99 9.28 1.40
N PHE A 157 -8.05 7.96 1.48
CA PHE A 157 -8.04 7.12 0.29
C PHE A 157 -9.42 7.10 -0.36
N VAL A 158 -9.44 7.17 -1.69
CA VAL A 158 -10.62 6.95 -2.52
C VAL A 158 -10.38 5.65 -3.27
N TRP A 159 -11.16 4.62 -2.96
CA TRP A 159 -10.97 3.32 -3.58
C TRP A 159 -11.46 3.32 -5.04
N GLU A 160 -10.57 2.98 -5.97
CA GLU A 160 -10.88 2.96 -7.40
C GLU A 160 -11.24 1.56 -7.88
N LYS A 161 -10.43 0.56 -7.52
CA LYS A 161 -10.66 -0.84 -7.91
C LYS A 161 -9.90 -1.84 -7.04
N SER A 162 -10.38 -3.07 -7.05
CA SER A 162 -9.62 -4.25 -6.62
C SER A 162 -9.50 -5.24 -7.76
N GLN A 163 -8.34 -5.85 -7.87
CA GLN A 163 -8.03 -6.86 -8.87
C GLN A 163 -7.53 -8.11 -8.16
N TYR A 164 -8.17 -9.24 -8.44
CA TYR A 164 -7.76 -10.55 -7.96
C TYR A 164 -6.80 -11.18 -8.96
N VAL A 165 -5.68 -11.69 -8.46
CA VAL A 165 -4.73 -12.49 -9.22
C VAL A 165 -4.97 -13.94 -8.86
N LEU A 166 -5.73 -14.62 -9.72
CA LEU A 166 -6.13 -16.02 -9.54
C LEU A 166 -4.98 -16.96 -9.89
N THR A 167 -4.97 -18.13 -9.25
CA THR A 167 -4.09 -19.22 -9.63
C THR A 167 -4.42 -19.72 -11.03
N HIS A 168 -3.40 -20.19 -11.75
CA HIS A 168 -3.57 -20.76 -13.08
C HIS A 168 -4.61 -21.91 -13.06
N GLY A 169 -5.50 -21.95 -14.04
CA GLY A 169 -6.55 -22.96 -14.14
C GLY A 169 -7.80 -22.71 -13.28
N CYS A 170 -7.77 -21.73 -12.36
CA CYS A 170 -8.86 -21.52 -11.40
C CYS A 170 -10.22 -21.26 -12.07
N MET A 171 -10.24 -20.45 -13.14
CA MET A 171 -11.48 -20.10 -13.83
C MET A 171 -12.08 -21.30 -14.57
N GLU A 172 -11.22 -22.13 -15.18
CA GLU A 172 -11.61 -23.36 -15.87
C GLU A 172 -12.20 -24.38 -14.90
N GLU A 173 -11.62 -24.51 -13.71
CA GLU A 173 -12.14 -25.39 -12.66
C GLU A 173 -13.50 -24.92 -12.13
N LEU A 174 -13.63 -23.63 -11.82
CA LEU A 174 -14.89 -23.03 -11.38
C LEU A 174 -16.00 -23.24 -12.42
N ALA A 175 -15.68 -23.02 -13.70
CA ALA A 175 -16.62 -23.26 -14.80
C ALA A 175 -17.03 -24.73 -14.90
N ARG A 176 -16.07 -25.67 -14.74
CA ARG A 176 -16.33 -27.13 -14.79
C ARG A 176 -17.31 -27.59 -13.71
N VAL A 177 -17.27 -26.98 -12.52
CA VAL A 177 -18.16 -27.33 -11.40
C VAL A 177 -19.40 -26.44 -11.29
N GLY A 178 -19.58 -25.50 -12.23
CA GLY A 178 -20.73 -24.59 -12.27
C GLY A 178 -20.75 -23.53 -11.16
N ILE A 179 -19.60 -23.16 -10.61
CA ILE A 179 -19.47 -22.11 -9.60
C ILE A 179 -19.02 -20.80 -10.27
N THR A 180 -19.70 -19.69 -9.97
CA THR A 180 -19.28 -18.38 -10.46
C THR A 180 -18.14 -17.82 -9.62
N ILE A 181 -17.30 -16.97 -10.23
CA ILE A 181 -16.18 -16.33 -9.52
C ILE A 181 -16.68 -15.45 -8.36
N ASP A 182 -17.81 -14.75 -8.53
CA ASP A 182 -18.39 -13.92 -7.47
C ASP A 182 -18.83 -14.75 -6.27
N PHE A 183 -19.44 -15.93 -6.50
CA PHE A 183 -19.80 -16.85 -5.43
C PHE A 183 -18.55 -17.37 -4.72
N ALA A 184 -17.53 -17.78 -5.48
CA ALA A 184 -16.28 -18.30 -4.93
C ALA A 184 -15.56 -17.26 -4.07
N LEU A 185 -15.39 -16.03 -4.56
CA LEU A 185 -14.74 -14.93 -3.81
C LEU A 185 -15.51 -14.56 -2.54
N LYS A 186 -16.85 -14.67 -2.56
CA LYS A 186 -17.69 -14.31 -1.42
C LYS A 186 -17.73 -15.38 -0.33
N TYR A 187 -17.75 -16.67 -0.71
CA TYR A 187 -18.09 -17.75 0.22
C TYR A 187 -17.07 -18.89 0.33
N MET A 188 -16.13 -19.02 -0.62
CA MET A 188 -15.19 -20.16 -0.67
C MET A 188 -13.75 -19.77 -0.36
N TYR A 189 -13.40 -18.52 -0.64
CA TYR A 189 -12.24 -17.89 -0.04
C TYR A 189 -12.71 -17.20 1.23
#